data_AF-A0A3E5HP33-F1
#
_entry.id   AF-A0A3E5HP33-F1
#
_cell.length_a   1.000
_cell.length_b   1.000
_cell.length_c   1.000
_cell.angle_alpha   90.00
_cell.angle_beta   90.00
_cell.angle_gamma   90.00
#
_symmetry.space_group_name_H-M   'P 1'
#
loop_
_entity.id
_entity.type
_entity.pdbx_description
1 polymer ?
#
loop_
_entity_poly.entity_id
_entity_poly.type
_entity_poly.pdbx_seq_one_letter_code
_entity_poly.pdbx_strand_id
1 'polypeptide(L)' 'MSIRQEARLDPPAPPQSGRREPRNVLLTTSGLYIHFGEDGSASLIDGIQEITLAEFTAEQGKEVVRTLTAMIGGTR' A
#
# COMPACT_ATOMS: atom_id res chain seq x y z
N MET A 1 -1.87 -8.86 -55.79
CA MET A 1 -0.99 -8.71 -54.61
C MET A 1 -1.67 -7.77 -53.64
N SER A 2 -2.09 -8.24 -52.47
CA SER A 2 -2.74 -7.41 -51.45
C SER A 2 -1.99 -7.66 -50.14
N ILE A 3 -1.17 -6.68 -49.75
CA ILE A 3 -0.36 -6.71 -48.53
C ILE A 3 -1.27 -6.30 -47.38
N ARG A 4 -1.50 -7.23 -46.46
CA ARG A 4 -2.26 -6.99 -45.23
C ARG A 4 -1.45 -6.03 -44.36
N GLN A 5 -2.07 -4.91 -44.01
CA GLN A 5 -1.53 -3.89 -43.12
C GLN A 5 -1.39 -4.51 -41.72
N GLU A 6 -0.16 -4.67 -41.23
CA GLU A 6 0.07 -5.09 -39.85
C GLU A 6 -0.45 -3.99 -38.92
N ALA A 7 -1.44 -4.33 -38.09
CA ALA A 7 -1.89 -3.46 -37.02
C ALA A 7 -0.74 -3.31 -36.02
N ARG A 8 0.02 -2.21 -36.16
CA ARG A 8 1.02 -1.80 -35.19
C ARG A 8 0.28 -1.52 -33.89
N LEU A 9 0.31 -2.48 -32.96
CA LEU A 9 -0.18 -2.28 -31.61
C LEU A 9 0.72 -1.21 -30.98
N ASP A 10 0.14 -0.06 -30.63
CA ASP A 10 0.85 0.92 -29.82
C ASP A 10 1.31 0.22 -28.52
N PRO A 11 2.55 0.45 -28.07
CA PRO A 11 3.00 -0.11 -26.81
C PRO A 11 2.06 0.38 -25.69
N PRO A 12 1.69 -0.47 -24.73
CA PRO A 12 0.85 -0.06 -23.62
C PRO A 12 1.51 1.14 -22.92
N ALA A 13 0.69 2.13 -22.57
CA ALA A 13 1.17 3.31 -21.87
C ALA A 13 2.00 2.88 -20.65
N PRO A 14 3.14 3.54 -20.38
CA PRO A 14 3.99 3.17 -19.26
C PRO A 14 3.16 3.19 -17.98
N PRO A 15 3.38 2.22 -17.05
CA PRO A 15 2.68 2.23 -15.78
C PRO A 15 2.86 3.60 -15.15
N GLN A 16 1.75 4.25 -14.78
CA GLN A 16 1.77 5.57 -14.17
C GLN A 16 2.57 5.50 -12.88
N SER A 17 3.86 5.83 -12.94
CA SER A 17 4.82 5.68 -11.83
C SER A 17 4.59 6.65 -10.67
N GLY A 18 3.42 7.27 -10.60
CA GLY A 18 3.06 8.29 -9.61
C GLY A 18 1.88 7.92 -8.72
N ARG A 19 1.11 6.86 -9.02
CA ARG A 19 0.00 6.45 -8.17
C ARG A 19 0.52 5.53 -7.07
N ARG A 20 0.75 6.09 -5.88
CA ARG A 20 1.03 5.29 -4.68
C ARG A 20 -0.28 4.67 -4.25
N GLU A 21 -0.54 3.44 -4.70
CA GLU A 21 -1.70 2.69 -4.21
C GLU A 21 -1.66 2.61 -2.68
N PRO A 22 -2.81 2.78 -2.00
CA PRO A 22 -2.87 2.67 -0.57
C PRO A 22 -2.40 1.28 -0.12
N ARG A 23 -1.58 1.23 0.92
CA ARG A 23 -1.01 -0.02 1.44
C ARG A 23 -1.51 -0.26 2.85
N ASN A 24 -1.89 -1.50 3.14
CA ASN A 24 -2.26 -1.93 4.48
C ASN A 24 -1.20 -2.88 5.03
N VAL A 25 -0.75 -2.65 6.26
CA VAL A 25 0.10 -3.59 6.99
C VAL A 25 -0.74 -4.21 8.10
N LEU A 26 -1.05 -5.50 7.96
CA LEU A 26 -1.83 -6.24 8.95
C LEU A 26 -0.96 -6.55 10.18
N LEU A 27 -1.45 -6.17 11.35
CA LEU A 27 -0.85 -6.45 12.65
C LEU A 27 -1.57 -7.66 13.27
N THR A 28 -1.11 -8.86 12.91
CA THR A 28 -1.42 -10.13 13.61
C THR A 28 -2.90 -10.58 13.58
N THR A 29 -3.20 -11.68 14.29
CA THR A 29 -4.53 -12.25 14.58
C THR A 29 -5.50 -11.32 15.32
N SER A 30 -5.06 -10.13 15.75
CA SER A 30 -5.89 -9.13 16.45
C SER A 30 -6.84 -8.34 15.54
N GLY A 31 -6.74 -8.48 14.21
CA GLY A 31 -7.60 -7.73 13.27
C GLY A 31 -7.23 -6.25 13.11
N LEU A 32 -6.12 -5.80 13.71
CA LEU A 32 -5.62 -4.44 13.57
C LEU A 32 -4.77 -4.32 12.31
N TYR A 33 -4.86 -3.20 11.60
CA TYR A 33 -3.95 -2.89 10.49
C TYR A 33 -3.59 -1.41 10.44
N ILE A 34 -2.44 -1.11 9.84
CA ILE A 34 -2.03 0.26 9.54
C ILE A 34 -2.36 0.53 8.08
N HIS A 35 -3.22 1.50 7.83
CA HIS A 35 -3.53 2.04 6.51
C HIS A 35 -2.56 3.15 6.15
N PHE A 36 -2.01 3.13 4.94
CA PHE A 36 -1.22 4.24 4.37
C PHE A 36 -1.99 4.83 3.20
N GLY A 37 -2.41 6.09 3.33
CA GLY A 37 -3.14 6.83 2.32
C GLY A 37 -2.24 7.35 1.19
N GLU A 38 -2.85 7.65 0.03
CA GLU A 38 -2.14 8.23 -1.12
C GLU A 38 -1.66 9.67 -0.83
N ASP A 39 -2.30 10.35 0.12
CA ASP A 39 -2.02 11.70 0.61
C ASP A 39 -0.82 11.78 1.58
N GLY A 40 -0.22 10.64 1.92
CA GLY A 40 0.88 10.56 2.90
C GLY A 40 0.40 10.53 4.35
N SER A 41 -0.89 10.31 4.60
CA SER A 41 -1.41 9.96 5.92
C SER A 41 -1.14 8.48 6.23
N ALA A 42 -1.15 8.16 7.52
CA ALA A 42 -1.24 6.79 8.00
C ALA A 42 -2.20 6.68 9.18
N SER A 43 -2.94 5.59 9.29
CA SER A 43 -3.91 5.38 10.36
C SER A 43 -3.83 3.97 10.91
N LEU A 44 -3.92 3.80 12.23
CA LEU A 44 -4.13 2.50 12.86
C LEU A 44 -5.64 2.25 12.93
N ILE A 45 -6.08 1.15 12.35
CA ILE A 45 -7.49 0.80 12.21
C ILE A 45 -7.74 -0.53 12.90
N ASP A 46 -8.84 -0.60 13.65
CA ASP A 46 -9.45 -1.86 14.05
C ASP A 46 -10.30 -2.38 12.89
N GLY A 47 -9.83 -3.42 12.20
CA GLY A 47 -10.51 -4.00 11.06
C GLY A 47 -11.73 -4.86 11.42
N ILE A 48 -12.00 -5.13 12.70
CA ILE A 48 -13.22 -5.84 13.14
C ILE A 48 -14.37 -4.84 13.28
N GLN A 49 -14.10 -3.68 13.88
CA GLN A 49 -15.09 -2.62 14.11
C GLN A 49 -15.09 -1.55 13.00
N GLU A 50 -14.12 -1.60 12.08
CA GLU A 50 -13.87 -0.59 11.03
C GLU A 50 -13.72 0.84 11.59
N ILE A 51 -13.06 0.98 12.75
CA ILE A 51 -12.82 2.28 13.39
C ILE A 51 -11.35 2.69 13.36
N THR A 52 -11.10 3.97 13.14
CA THR A 52 -9.76 4.56 13.26
C THR A 52 -9.43 4.75 14.74
N LEU A 53 -8.36 4.10 15.20
CA LEU A 53 -7.87 4.19 16.58
C LEU A 53 -6.86 5.33 16.76
N ALA A 54 -6.07 5.63 15.72
CA ALA A 54 -5.08 6.70 15.74
C ALA A 54 -4.70 7.14 14.33
N GLU A 55 -4.29 8.40 14.20
CA GLU A 55 -3.79 9.00 12.96
C GLU A 55 -2.33 9.43 13.12
N PHE A 56 -1.58 9.30 12.03
CA PHE A 56 -0.16 9.56 11.97
C PHE A 56 0.22 10.16 10.61
N THR A 57 1.42 10.71 10.54
CA THR A 57 2.09 10.92 9.26
C THR A 57 2.61 9.59 8.70
N ALA A 58 2.82 9.51 7.37
CA ALA A 58 3.39 8.31 6.75
C ALA A 58 4.76 7.90 7.34
N GLU A 59 5.60 8.85 7.75
CA GLU A 59 6.90 8.54 8.35
C GLU A 59 6.74 7.90 9.74
N GLN A 60 5.85 8.44 10.56
CA GLN A 60 5.50 7.82 11.85
C GLN A 60 4.89 6.42 11.66
N GLY A 61 3.97 6.26 10.70
CA GLY A 61 3.40 4.95 10.39
C GLY A 61 4.45 3.91 9.99
N LYS A 62 5.45 4.30 9.19
CA LYS A 62 6.58 3.42 8.83
C LYS A 62 7.44 3.04 10.04
N GLU A 63 7.67 3.97 10.95
CA GLU A 63 8.42 3.72 12.19
C GLU A 63 7.69 2.73 13.10
N VAL A 64 6.36 2.87 13.22
CA VAL A 64 5.51 1.91 13.93
C VAL A 64 5.64 0.52 13.31
N VAL A 65 5.48 0.39 11.99
CA VAL A 65 5.65 -0.89 11.29
C VAL A 65 7.04 -1.47 11.54
N ARG A 66 8.09 -0.66 11.43
CA ARG A 66 9.48 -1.11 11.66
C ARG A 66 9.68 -1.62 13.08
N THR A 67 9.15 -0.91 14.07
CA THR A 67 9.25 -1.27 15.50
C THR A 67 8.53 -2.59 15.75
N LEU A 68 7.31 -2.73 15.23
CA LEU A 68 6.52 -3.95 15.38
C LEU A 68 7.20 -5.15 14.71
N THR A 69 7.72 -4.97 13.49
CA THR A 69 8.50 -5.99 12.77
C THR A 69 9.74 -6.42 13.56
N ALA A 70 10.47 -5.47 14.17
CA ALA A 70 11.62 -5.77 15.01
C ALA A 70 11.24 -6.54 16.29
N MET A 71 10.11 -6.19 16.92
CA MET A 71 9.60 -6.86 18.13
C MET A 71 9.19 -8.31 17.88
N ILE A 72 8.59 -8.60 16.73
CA ILE A 72 8.15 -9.96 16.36
C ILE A 72 9.27 -10.82 15.75
N GLY A 73 10.50 -10.29 15.65
CA GLY A 73 11.63 -10.98 15.02
C GLY A 73 11.48 -11.18 13.51
N GLY A 74 10.57 -10.44 12.87
CA GLY A 74 10.37 -10.49 11.43
C GLY A 74 11.55 -9.81 10.73
N THR A 75 12.26 -10.53 9.87
CA THR A 75 13.21 -9.95 8.93
C THR A 75 12.49 -9.64 7.62
N ARG A 76 12.80 -8.48 7.03
CA ARG A 76 12.31 -8.02 5.73
C ARG A 76 12.51 -9.04 4.63
#